data_AF-A0A7S2LLC6-F1
#
_entry.id   AF-A0A7S2LLC6-F1
#
_cell.length_a   1.000
_cell.length_b   1.000
_cell.length_c   1.000
_cell.angle_alpha   90.00
_cell.angle_beta   90.00
_cell.angle_gamma   90.00
#
_symmetry.space_group_name_H-M   'P 1'
#
loop_
_entity.id
_entity.type
_entity.pdbx_description
1 polymer ?
#
loop_
_entity_poly.entity_id
_entity_poly.type
_entity_poly.pdbx_seq_one_letter_code
_entity_poly.pdbx_strand_id
1 'polypeptide(L)'
;TTTLCQHISELPGCHTPFCLWKHPELDHKETFYFAGHYLGYVSPDKYRMCFPLKITKWFYREVLNRPFFTFDGSAQYLTSPTAPFLISKAYADAGLEPPVMIACVRDPVSQAVSWWRYENNAMAWGESMGLDEWNTDLRLTRAPLRILDALSPTFREKFGGMYETKKAEKVVEAISRTGYKIPDEMISWPGGQLSGIGRNGMFFTNITRYENEFQSKFRTKKRYITVLPLEDISSKHSLQCSLHFAFLSKANLVGVVPLPQLATVKMQRSSTDVSIDVPDEEEERIAIIKRNIHRNKGSALGDASKEPTEEDIDVLAEFFACDVAELEKMCKRSFSNWCRPSKLSSLSR
;
A
#
# COMPACT_ATOMS: atom_id res chain seq x y z
N THR A 1 4.99 -2.51 3.89
CA THR A 1 5.68 -2.96 2.65
C THR A 1 7.03 -3.60 2.92
N THR A 2 7.97 -2.93 3.62
CA THR A 2 9.32 -3.46 3.95
C THR A 2 9.35 -4.89 4.48
N THR A 3 8.67 -5.13 5.61
CA THR A 3 8.70 -6.41 6.32
C THR A 3 8.11 -7.53 5.47
N LEU A 4 7.05 -7.25 4.72
CA LEU A 4 6.47 -8.23 3.79
C LEU A 4 7.44 -8.60 2.66
N CYS A 5 8.09 -7.61 2.06
CA CYS A 5 9.04 -7.83 0.97
C CYS A 5 10.24 -8.66 1.42
N GLN A 6 10.74 -8.40 2.64
CA GLN A 6 11.77 -9.22 3.26
C GLN A 6 11.30 -10.68 3.41
N HIS A 7 10.12 -10.91 3.99
CA HIS A 7 9.58 -12.27 4.12
C HIS A 7 9.37 -12.98 2.77
N ILE A 8 8.93 -12.26 1.73
CA ILE A 8 8.79 -12.84 0.39
C ILE A 8 10.16 -13.18 -0.19
N SER A 9 11.18 -12.33 0.03
CA SER A 9 12.55 -12.55 -0.46
C SER A 9 13.21 -13.80 0.12
N GLU A 10 12.77 -14.25 1.30
CA GLU A 10 13.24 -15.46 1.97
C GLU A 10 12.57 -16.74 1.45
N LEU A 11 11.54 -16.63 0.60
CA LEU A 11 10.82 -17.80 0.09
C LEU A 11 11.65 -18.56 -0.97
N PRO A 12 11.54 -19.90 -1.04
CA PRO A 12 12.24 -20.70 -2.04
C PRO A 12 11.91 -20.28 -3.47
N GLY A 13 12.94 -20.02 -4.27
CA GLY A 13 12.78 -19.61 -5.67
C GLY A 13 12.43 -18.14 -5.87
N CYS A 14 12.40 -17.34 -4.80
CA CYS A 14 12.26 -15.89 -4.92
C CYS A 14 13.56 -15.28 -5.45
N HIS A 15 13.43 -14.39 -6.42
CA HIS A 15 14.48 -13.51 -6.86
C HIS A 15 14.01 -12.07 -6.77
N THR A 16 14.74 -11.26 -6.00
CA THR A 16 14.40 -9.86 -5.75
C THR A 16 14.51 -9.03 -7.03
N PRO A 17 13.75 -7.94 -7.14
CA PRO A 17 13.88 -7.02 -8.26
C PRO A 17 15.30 -6.43 -8.27
N PHE A 18 15.74 -6.01 -9.45
CA PHE A 18 17.00 -5.30 -9.57
C PHE A 18 16.87 -3.92 -8.90
N CYS A 19 17.69 -3.66 -7.90
CA CYS A 19 17.84 -2.35 -7.29
C CYS A 19 19.28 -1.86 -7.50
N LEU A 20 19.43 -0.67 -8.11
CA LEU A 20 20.73 -0.04 -8.32
C LEU A 20 21.35 0.44 -7.00
N TRP A 21 20.54 0.61 -5.97
CA TRP A 21 20.94 1.16 -4.68
C TRP A 21 20.93 0.05 -3.64
N LYS A 22 22.07 -0.15 -2.97
CA LYS A 22 22.16 -1.02 -1.80
C LYS A 22 22.03 -0.15 -0.56
N HIS A 23 20.86 -0.15 0.07
CA HIS A 23 20.57 0.65 1.24
C HIS A 23 19.64 -0.14 2.16
N PRO A 24 19.92 -0.31 3.47
CA PRO A 24 19.12 -1.18 4.34
C PRO A 24 17.61 -0.88 4.36
N GLU A 25 17.24 0.39 4.13
CA GLU A 25 15.83 0.80 4.08
C GLU A 25 15.17 0.56 2.69
N LEU A 26 15.96 0.38 1.63
CA LEU A 26 15.51 0.13 0.25
C LEU A 26 15.83 -1.29 -0.23
N ASP A 27 16.65 -2.03 0.53
CA ASP A 27 17.03 -3.40 0.22
C ASP A 27 15.78 -4.27 0.19
N HIS A 28 15.69 -5.12 -0.84
CA HIS A 28 14.55 -5.99 -1.13
C HIS A 28 13.25 -5.24 -1.48
N LYS A 29 13.30 -3.93 -1.79
CA LYS A 29 12.13 -3.10 -2.14
C LYS A 29 12.23 -2.37 -3.48
N GLU A 30 11.08 -1.80 -3.86
CA GLU A 30 10.91 -0.50 -4.52
C GLU A 30 11.68 -0.25 -5.82
N THR A 31 11.07 -0.58 -6.96
CA THR A 31 11.47 -0.03 -8.26
C THR A 31 10.63 1.20 -8.68
N PHE A 32 9.54 1.47 -7.95
CA PHE A 32 8.55 2.54 -8.18
C PHE A 32 8.04 2.67 -9.63
N TYR A 33 8.18 1.59 -10.38
CA TYR A 33 8.22 1.62 -11.82
C TYR A 33 6.93 2.14 -12.46
N PHE A 34 5.79 1.73 -11.90
CA PHE A 34 4.46 2.12 -12.38
C PHE A 34 3.86 3.32 -11.64
N ALA A 35 4.55 3.87 -10.65
CA ALA A 35 4.11 5.05 -9.92
C ALA A 35 4.85 6.33 -10.34
N GLY A 36 5.90 6.23 -11.16
CA GLY A 36 6.61 7.38 -11.70
C GLY A 36 7.31 8.18 -10.62
N HIS A 37 8.00 7.50 -9.71
CA HIS A 37 8.67 8.17 -8.60
C HIS A 37 9.82 9.07 -9.07
N TYR A 38 10.16 10.07 -8.24
CA TYR A 38 11.10 11.18 -8.48
C TYR A 38 10.79 12.11 -9.66
N LEU A 39 10.55 11.57 -10.85
CA LEU A 39 10.49 12.37 -12.10
C LEU A 39 9.28 12.04 -12.98
N GLY A 40 8.38 11.18 -12.50
CA GLY A 40 7.18 10.82 -13.24
C GLY A 40 7.39 9.81 -14.37
N TYR A 41 8.61 9.33 -14.60
CA TYR A 41 8.87 8.41 -15.71
C TYR A 41 8.39 6.98 -15.40
N VAL A 42 7.50 6.46 -16.24
CA VAL A 42 6.93 5.11 -16.20
C VAL A 42 6.89 4.52 -17.60
N SER A 43 7.46 3.32 -17.79
CA SER A 43 7.53 2.73 -19.13
C SER A 43 7.10 1.26 -19.13
N PRO A 44 5.80 0.93 -19.24
CA PRO A 44 5.34 -0.46 -19.13
C PRO A 44 6.18 -1.51 -19.90
N ASP A 45 6.69 -1.14 -21.07
CA ASP A 45 7.55 -1.99 -21.91
C ASP A 45 8.90 -2.37 -21.27
N LYS A 46 9.55 -1.46 -20.53
CA LYS A 46 10.85 -1.75 -19.88
C LYS A 46 10.70 -2.42 -18.51
N TYR A 47 9.48 -2.68 -18.04
CA TYR A 47 9.24 -3.43 -16.79
C TYR A 47 10.00 -4.76 -16.78
N ARG A 48 10.09 -5.42 -17.94
CA ARG A 48 10.82 -6.70 -18.11
C ARG A 48 12.31 -6.63 -17.80
N MET A 49 12.91 -5.44 -17.81
CA MET A 49 14.33 -5.22 -17.50
C MET A 49 14.59 -5.08 -16.00
N CYS A 50 13.56 -4.81 -15.19
CA CYS A 50 13.66 -4.59 -13.75
C CYS A 50 13.64 -5.89 -12.93
N PHE A 51 13.39 -7.03 -13.59
CA PHE A 51 13.33 -8.35 -12.95
C PHE A 51 14.45 -9.23 -13.49
N PRO A 52 14.89 -10.23 -12.71
CA PRO A 52 15.95 -11.16 -13.09
C PRO A 52 15.76 -11.75 -14.49
N LEU A 53 16.90 -11.95 -15.14
CA LEU A 53 17.01 -12.21 -16.56
C LEU A 53 16.31 -13.51 -16.97
N LYS A 54 15.80 -13.55 -18.21
CA LYS A 54 15.17 -14.74 -18.82
C LYS A 54 16.05 -16.00 -18.70
N ILE A 55 17.37 -15.83 -18.76
CA ILE A 55 18.35 -16.91 -18.60
C ILE A 55 18.31 -17.49 -17.17
N THR A 56 18.26 -16.64 -16.14
CA THR A 56 18.14 -17.08 -14.75
C THR A 56 16.84 -17.87 -14.56
N LYS A 57 15.72 -17.35 -15.10
CA LYS A 57 14.43 -18.06 -15.07
C LYS A 57 14.50 -19.43 -15.76
N TRP A 58 15.07 -19.48 -16.97
CA TRP A 58 15.25 -20.72 -17.71
C TRP A 58 16.12 -21.73 -16.95
N PHE A 59 17.27 -21.29 -16.43
CA PHE A 59 18.18 -22.17 -15.70
C PHE A 59 17.52 -22.75 -14.44
N TYR A 60 16.83 -21.93 -13.65
CA TYR A 60 16.15 -22.41 -12.44
C TYR A 60 15.04 -23.40 -12.76
N ARG A 61 14.21 -23.11 -13.76
CA ARG A 61 13.03 -23.93 -14.08
C ARG A 61 13.40 -25.18 -14.87
N GLU A 62 14.17 -25.03 -15.94
CA GLU A 62 14.41 -26.09 -16.92
C GLU A 62 15.64 -26.94 -16.58
N VAL A 63 16.66 -26.36 -15.92
CA VAL A 63 17.89 -27.09 -15.57
C VAL A 63 17.87 -27.57 -14.12
N LEU A 64 17.55 -26.69 -13.16
CA LEU A 64 17.55 -27.04 -11.75
C LEU A 64 16.25 -27.66 -11.25
N ASN A 65 15.16 -27.60 -12.04
CA ASN A 65 13.81 -27.98 -11.64
C ASN A 65 13.39 -27.36 -10.28
N ARG A 66 13.70 -26.07 -10.10
CA ARG A 66 13.39 -25.27 -8.90
C ARG A 66 12.32 -24.23 -9.21
N PRO A 67 11.51 -23.82 -8.22
CA PRO A 67 10.59 -22.71 -8.39
C PRO A 67 11.36 -21.44 -8.75
N PHE A 68 10.73 -20.58 -9.54
CA PHE A 68 11.24 -19.26 -9.89
C PHE A 68 10.10 -18.26 -9.89
N PHE A 69 10.25 -17.20 -9.09
CA PHE A 69 9.36 -16.05 -9.12
C PHE A 69 10.08 -14.78 -8.65
N THR A 70 9.44 -13.66 -8.94
CA THR A 70 9.94 -12.33 -8.61
C THR A 70 8.80 -11.51 -8.05
N PHE A 71 9.11 -10.48 -7.28
CA PHE A 71 8.11 -9.54 -6.81
C PHE A 71 8.61 -8.10 -6.94
N ASP A 72 7.68 -7.16 -6.96
CA ASP A 72 7.96 -5.74 -6.79
C ASP A 72 7.10 -5.23 -5.65
N GLY A 73 7.73 -4.57 -4.69
CA GLY A 73 7.09 -4.08 -3.49
C GLY A 73 7.08 -2.56 -3.50
N SER A 74 5.95 -1.94 -3.82
CA SER A 74 5.78 -0.48 -3.82
C SER A 74 4.53 -0.08 -3.05
N ALA A 75 4.72 0.70 -1.98
CA ALA A 75 3.60 1.22 -1.19
C ALA A 75 2.71 2.20 -1.99
N GLN A 76 3.27 2.81 -3.04
CA GLN A 76 2.61 3.84 -3.83
C GLN A 76 1.72 3.28 -4.95
N TYR A 77 1.85 1.99 -5.27
CA TYR A 77 0.99 1.37 -6.30
C TYR A 77 -0.48 1.44 -5.90
N LEU A 78 -0.81 1.11 -4.66
CA LEU A 78 -2.20 1.04 -4.22
C LEU A 78 -2.91 2.41 -4.34
N THR A 79 -2.19 3.50 -4.08
CA THR A 79 -2.73 4.86 -4.05
C THR A 79 -2.53 5.61 -5.36
N SER A 80 -1.71 5.10 -6.28
CA SER A 80 -1.54 5.67 -7.62
C SER A 80 -2.80 5.49 -8.46
N PRO A 81 -3.30 6.56 -9.11
CA PRO A 81 -4.46 6.48 -9.99
C PRO A 81 -4.16 5.70 -11.29
N THR A 82 -2.92 5.75 -11.78
CA THR A 82 -2.51 5.16 -13.08
C THR A 82 -1.94 3.76 -12.96
N ALA A 83 -1.38 3.39 -11.81
CA ALA A 83 -0.75 2.08 -11.60
C ALA A 83 -1.63 0.86 -11.97
N PRO A 84 -2.94 0.76 -11.63
CA PRO A 84 -3.74 -0.39 -12.03
C PRO A 84 -3.76 -0.59 -13.55
N PHE A 85 -3.92 0.49 -14.31
CA PHE A 85 -3.96 0.47 -15.78
C PHE A 85 -2.58 0.19 -16.39
N LEU A 86 -1.51 0.75 -15.81
CA LEU A 86 -0.15 0.51 -16.27
C LEU A 86 0.27 -0.95 -16.06
N ILE A 87 -0.07 -1.53 -14.90
CA ILE A 87 0.23 -2.93 -14.58
C ILE A 87 -0.61 -3.86 -15.45
N SER A 88 -1.93 -3.63 -15.56
CA SER A 88 -2.81 -4.47 -16.39
C SER A 88 -2.36 -4.44 -17.86
N LYS A 89 -1.99 -3.26 -18.38
CA LYS A 89 -1.44 -3.09 -19.73
C LYS A 89 -0.12 -3.84 -19.91
N ALA A 90 0.84 -3.68 -19.00
CA ALA A 90 2.14 -4.35 -19.09
C ALA A 90 2.02 -5.89 -19.19
N TYR A 91 1.09 -6.47 -18.42
CA TYR A 91 0.84 -7.91 -18.45
C TYR A 91 0.02 -8.35 -19.67
N ALA A 92 -1.03 -7.61 -20.03
CA ALA A 92 -1.87 -7.92 -21.19
C ALA A 92 -1.09 -7.82 -22.51
N ASP A 93 -0.31 -6.75 -22.72
CA ASP A 93 0.51 -6.56 -23.92
C ASP A 93 1.61 -7.64 -24.04
N ALA A 94 1.99 -8.25 -22.91
CA ALA A 94 2.93 -9.35 -22.86
C ALA A 94 2.28 -10.73 -23.08
N GLY A 95 0.95 -10.81 -23.22
CA GLY A 95 0.22 -12.08 -23.26
C GLY A 95 0.38 -12.90 -21.97
N LEU A 96 0.56 -12.23 -20.83
CA LEU A 96 0.77 -12.86 -19.54
C LEU A 96 -0.51 -12.84 -18.70
N GLU A 97 -0.66 -13.87 -17.88
CA GLU A 97 -1.64 -13.90 -16.79
C GLU A 97 -1.37 -12.77 -15.79
N PRO A 98 -2.40 -12.17 -15.18
CA PRO A 98 -2.24 -11.06 -14.24
C PRO A 98 -1.32 -11.42 -13.06
N PRO A 99 -0.58 -10.47 -12.48
CA PRO A 99 0.28 -10.73 -11.33
C PRO A 99 -0.53 -11.19 -10.10
N VAL A 100 0.16 -11.85 -9.15
CA VAL A 100 -0.35 -11.98 -7.79
C VAL A 100 -0.20 -10.61 -7.12
N MET A 101 -1.31 -10.02 -6.70
CA MET A 101 -1.32 -8.72 -6.04
C MET A 101 -1.62 -8.91 -4.55
N ILE A 102 -0.77 -8.33 -3.70
CA ILE A 102 -0.96 -8.34 -2.25
C ILE A 102 -1.02 -6.90 -1.76
N ALA A 103 -2.15 -6.49 -1.19
CA ALA A 103 -2.32 -5.20 -0.55
C ALA A 103 -2.07 -5.36 0.96
N CYS A 104 -0.94 -4.85 1.43
CA CYS A 104 -0.67 -4.77 2.86
C CYS A 104 -1.40 -3.55 3.45
N VAL A 105 -2.36 -3.78 4.35
CA VAL A 105 -3.21 -2.75 4.94
C VAL A 105 -2.97 -2.64 6.44
N ARG A 106 -3.24 -1.48 7.04
CA ARG A 106 -3.22 -1.28 8.49
C ARG A 106 -4.34 -0.31 8.84
N ASP A 107 -4.46 0.09 10.10
CA ASP A 107 -5.36 1.17 10.50
C ASP A 107 -5.22 2.41 9.58
N PRO A 108 -6.29 2.82 8.86
CA PRO A 108 -6.23 3.92 7.89
C PRO A 108 -5.76 5.25 8.46
N VAL A 109 -6.16 5.57 9.69
CA VAL A 109 -5.76 6.82 10.36
C VAL A 109 -4.27 6.79 10.64
N SER A 110 -3.78 5.70 11.24
CA SER A 110 -2.35 5.46 11.45
C SER A 110 -1.56 5.47 10.14
N GLN A 111 -2.13 4.97 9.04
CA GLN A 111 -1.53 5.04 7.71
C GLN A 111 -1.37 6.47 7.22
N ALA A 112 -2.42 7.29 7.33
CA ALA A 112 -2.42 8.69 6.93
C ALA A 112 -1.40 9.51 7.73
N VAL A 113 -1.44 9.40 9.06
CA VAL A 113 -0.53 10.10 9.98
C VAL A 113 0.93 9.70 9.72
N SER A 114 1.19 8.41 9.52
CA SER A 114 2.54 7.94 9.23
C SER A 114 3.08 8.44 7.89
N TRP A 115 2.24 8.56 6.85
CA TRP A 115 2.65 9.17 5.57
C TRP A 115 2.86 10.67 5.69
N TRP A 116 1.98 11.36 6.43
CA TRP A 116 2.12 12.79 6.73
C TRP A 116 3.48 13.08 7.36
N ARG A 117 3.84 12.29 8.39
CA ARG A 117 5.14 12.38 9.06
C ARG A 117 6.30 12.08 8.11
N TYR A 118 6.21 10.98 7.37
CA TYR A 118 7.25 10.56 6.43
C TYR A 118 7.56 11.63 5.39
N GLU A 119 6.55 12.15 4.69
CA GLU A 119 6.76 13.14 3.62
C GLU A 119 7.29 14.47 4.16
N ASN A 120 6.79 14.95 5.30
CA ASN A 120 7.31 16.15 5.93
C ASN A 120 8.78 15.99 6.37
N ASN A 121 9.16 14.83 6.90
CA ASN A 121 10.56 14.53 7.23
C ASN A 121 11.43 14.38 5.98
N ALA A 122 10.93 13.74 4.93
CA ALA A 122 11.64 13.60 3.65
C ALA A 122 11.88 14.96 2.98
N MET A 123 10.92 15.89 3.06
CA MET A 123 11.10 17.26 2.59
C MET A 123 12.17 17.99 3.41
N ALA A 124 12.09 17.95 4.75
CA ALA A 124 13.10 18.58 5.61
C ALA A 124 14.51 18.01 5.38
N TRP A 125 14.62 16.71 5.13
CA TRP A 125 15.88 16.07 4.73
C TRP A 125 16.34 16.55 3.34
N GLY A 126 15.45 16.66 2.36
CA GLY A 126 15.81 17.19 1.05
C GLY A 126 16.28 18.65 1.09
N GLU A 127 15.63 19.49 1.90
CA GLU A 127 16.07 20.88 2.19
C GLU A 127 17.49 20.88 2.81
N SER A 128 17.78 20.01 3.79
CA SER A 128 19.13 19.96 4.38
C SER A 128 20.22 19.49 3.41
N MET A 129 19.84 18.86 2.29
CA MET A 129 20.72 18.46 1.20
C MET A 129 20.87 19.53 0.11
N GLY A 130 20.28 20.73 0.29
CA GLY A 130 20.32 21.82 -0.68
C GLY A 130 19.40 21.61 -1.90
N LEU A 131 18.38 20.75 -1.78
CA LEU A 131 17.35 20.54 -2.81
C LEU A 131 16.20 21.54 -2.66
N ASP A 132 16.51 22.74 -2.16
CA ASP A 132 15.54 23.73 -1.71
C ASP A 132 14.63 24.19 -2.84
N GLU A 133 15.17 24.47 -4.03
CA GLU A 133 14.36 24.92 -5.17
C GLU A 133 13.36 23.84 -5.63
N TRP A 134 13.78 22.57 -5.65
CA TRP A 134 12.92 21.45 -6.03
C TRP A 134 11.84 21.17 -4.98
N ASN A 135 12.15 21.32 -3.70
CA ASN A 135 11.20 21.09 -2.61
C ASN A 135 10.28 22.28 -2.33
N THR A 136 10.79 23.52 -2.42
CA THR A 136 10.09 24.75 -2.04
C THR A 136 8.95 25.06 -2.98
N ASP A 137 9.18 24.97 -4.30
CA ASP A 137 8.15 25.25 -5.31
C ASP A 137 7.01 24.22 -5.22
N LEU A 138 7.34 22.95 -5.01
CA LEU A 138 6.34 21.88 -4.89
C LEU A 138 5.58 21.94 -3.57
N ARG A 139 6.24 22.30 -2.47
CA ARG A 139 5.61 22.48 -1.15
C ARG A 139 4.62 23.64 -1.13
N LEU A 140 4.98 24.78 -1.70
CA LEU A 140 4.12 25.97 -1.71
C LEU A 140 2.92 25.84 -2.66
N THR A 141 3.05 25.05 -3.73
CA THR A 141 2.02 24.99 -4.79
C THR A 141 1.13 23.74 -4.74
N ARG A 142 1.59 22.64 -4.11
CA ARG A 142 0.92 21.33 -4.19
C ARG A 142 0.68 20.64 -2.86
N ALA A 143 1.50 20.88 -1.83
CA ALA A 143 1.35 20.19 -0.55
C ALA A 143 0.34 20.91 0.37
N PRO A 144 -0.58 20.17 1.02
CA PRO A 144 -1.42 20.72 2.08
C PRO A 144 -0.57 21.14 3.30
N LEU A 145 -0.97 22.23 3.98
CA LEU A 145 -0.26 22.75 5.16
C LEU A 145 -0.61 21.97 6.43
N ARG A 146 -1.86 21.49 6.52
CA ARG A 146 -2.33 20.57 7.56
C ARG A 146 -2.82 19.26 6.95
N ILE A 147 -2.77 18.19 7.73
CA ILE A 147 -3.26 16.88 7.29
C ILE A 147 -4.74 16.91 6.85
N LEU A 148 -5.57 17.73 7.51
CA LEU A 148 -6.99 17.88 7.16
C LEU A 148 -7.23 18.68 5.88
N ASP A 149 -6.30 19.57 5.48
CA ASP A 149 -6.42 20.30 4.23
C ASP A 149 -6.39 19.34 3.04
N ALA A 150 -5.67 18.22 3.18
CA ALA A 150 -5.64 17.12 2.20
C ALA A 150 -7.01 16.43 2.03
N LEU A 151 -7.91 16.58 3.01
CA LEU A 151 -9.27 16.04 2.99
C LEU A 151 -10.31 17.09 2.54
N SER A 152 -9.91 18.36 2.40
CA SER A 152 -10.84 19.43 2.05
C SER A 152 -11.50 19.17 0.68
N PRO A 153 -12.76 19.60 0.46
CA PRO A 153 -13.41 19.46 -0.83
C PRO A 153 -12.61 20.08 -1.97
N THR A 154 -12.02 21.27 -1.76
CA THR A 154 -11.18 21.95 -2.74
C THR A 154 -9.98 21.12 -3.16
N PHE A 155 -9.28 20.54 -2.18
CA PHE A 155 -8.14 19.69 -2.44
C PHE A 155 -8.56 18.38 -3.13
N ARG A 156 -9.68 17.79 -2.68
CA ARG A 156 -10.27 16.61 -3.32
C ARG A 156 -10.78 16.87 -4.72
N GLU A 157 -11.27 18.06 -5.05
CA GLU A 157 -11.72 18.36 -6.42
C GLU A 157 -10.50 18.53 -7.34
N LYS A 158 -9.49 19.26 -6.87
CA LYS A 158 -8.22 19.49 -7.60
C LYS A 158 -7.52 18.17 -7.97
N PHE A 159 -7.45 17.23 -7.04
CA PHE A 159 -6.72 15.96 -7.23
C PHE A 159 -7.63 14.75 -7.45
N GLY A 160 -8.89 14.79 -7.05
CA GLY A 160 -9.82 13.67 -7.11
C GLY A 160 -10.28 13.33 -8.52
N GLY A 161 -10.39 14.32 -9.42
CA GLY A 161 -10.67 14.07 -10.84
C GLY A 161 -9.62 13.16 -11.50
N MET A 162 -8.41 13.08 -10.93
CA MET A 162 -7.34 12.19 -11.41
C MET A 162 -7.59 10.71 -11.09
N TYR A 163 -8.43 10.42 -10.10
CA TYR A 163 -8.84 9.06 -9.73
C TYR A 163 -10.05 8.58 -10.54
N GLU A 164 -10.59 9.41 -11.42
CA GLU A 164 -11.60 9.00 -12.38
C GLU A 164 -10.98 8.03 -13.40
N THR A 165 -11.55 6.84 -13.51
CA THR A 165 -11.09 5.76 -14.40
C THR A 165 -10.78 6.26 -15.80
N LYS A 166 -11.71 6.97 -16.44
CA LYS A 166 -11.56 7.48 -17.81
C LYS A 166 -10.39 8.47 -17.97
N LYS A 167 -10.12 9.29 -16.95
CA LYS A 167 -9.02 10.25 -16.98
C LYS A 167 -7.68 9.53 -16.81
N ALA A 168 -7.61 8.59 -15.86
CA ALA A 168 -6.42 7.76 -15.65
C ALA A 168 -6.08 6.92 -16.89
N GLU A 169 -7.06 6.30 -17.54
CA GLU A 169 -6.89 5.56 -18.80
C GLU A 169 -6.31 6.46 -19.90
N LYS A 170 -6.89 7.65 -20.11
CA LYS A 170 -6.38 8.62 -21.10
C LYS A 170 -4.94 9.02 -20.84
N VAL A 171 -4.58 9.20 -19.56
CA VAL A 171 -3.18 9.47 -19.18
C VAL A 171 -2.30 8.27 -19.54
N VAL A 172 -2.71 7.04 -19.22
CA VAL A 172 -1.97 5.82 -19.57
C VAL A 172 -1.76 5.67 -21.08
N GLU A 173 -2.77 5.98 -21.88
CA GLU A 173 -2.66 6.00 -23.34
C GLU A 173 -1.67 7.06 -23.83
N ALA A 174 -1.72 8.26 -23.23
CA ALA A 174 -0.86 9.38 -23.59
C ALA A 174 0.62 9.18 -23.21
N ILE A 175 0.91 8.48 -22.11
CA ILE A 175 2.29 8.23 -21.61
C ILE A 175 3.21 7.66 -22.70
N SER A 176 2.69 6.75 -23.54
CA SER A 176 3.45 6.17 -24.65
C SER A 176 3.85 7.21 -25.72
N ARG A 177 3.07 8.28 -25.87
CA ARG A 177 3.29 9.37 -26.84
C ARG A 177 4.16 10.50 -26.27
N THR A 178 4.11 10.71 -24.95
CA THR A 178 4.80 11.82 -24.26
C THR A 178 6.17 11.45 -23.70
N GLY A 179 6.73 10.29 -24.07
CA GLY A 179 8.04 9.87 -23.60
C GLY A 179 8.02 9.37 -22.15
N TYR A 180 6.96 8.65 -21.77
CA TYR A 180 6.84 7.91 -20.52
C TYR A 180 6.64 8.76 -19.25
N LYS A 181 6.41 10.07 -19.33
CA LYS A 181 6.22 10.93 -18.14
C LYS A 181 4.74 11.04 -17.74
N ILE A 182 4.40 10.77 -16.48
CA ILE A 182 3.09 11.05 -15.89
C ILE A 182 2.93 12.54 -15.55
N PRO A 183 1.71 13.07 -15.47
CA PRO A 183 1.45 14.42 -14.98
C PRO A 183 2.14 14.67 -13.65
N ASP A 184 2.66 15.88 -13.52
CA ASP A 184 3.43 16.37 -12.39
C ASP A 184 2.67 16.23 -11.05
N GLU A 185 1.35 16.29 -11.08
CA GLU A 185 0.45 16.11 -9.95
C GLU A 185 0.24 14.64 -9.55
N MET A 186 0.63 13.70 -10.41
CA MET A 186 0.58 12.26 -10.16
C MET A 186 1.94 11.68 -9.73
N ILE A 187 3.00 12.50 -9.79
CA ILE A 187 4.33 12.12 -9.31
C ILE A 187 4.25 11.91 -7.82
N SER A 188 4.79 10.81 -7.33
CA SER A 188 4.69 10.44 -5.92
C SER A 188 5.66 11.19 -5.00
N TRP A 189 6.73 11.78 -5.53
CA TRP A 189 7.70 12.56 -4.77
C TRP A 189 8.34 13.69 -5.60
N PRO A 190 8.62 14.87 -4.99
CA PRO A 190 8.30 15.22 -3.60
C PRO A 190 6.84 15.68 -3.45
N GLY A 191 6.23 15.40 -2.30
CA GLY A 191 4.91 15.93 -1.91
C GLY A 191 3.69 15.28 -2.59
N GLY A 192 3.90 14.43 -3.60
CA GLY A 192 2.83 13.70 -4.26
C GLY A 192 1.97 12.87 -3.33
N GLN A 193 2.59 12.17 -2.38
CA GLN A 193 1.84 11.38 -1.38
C GLN A 193 1.05 12.25 -0.40
N LEU A 194 1.46 13.50 -0.15
CA LEU A 194 0.70 14.43 0.68
C LEU A 194 -0.63 14.80 -0.01
N SER A 195 -0.61 14.95 -1.33
CA SER A 195 -1.83 15.16 -2.09
C SER A 195 -2.76 13.94 -2.13
N GLY A 196 -2.21 12.76 -1.83
CA GLY A 196 -2.93 11.49 -1.76
C GLY A 196 -3.38 11.08 -0.36
N ILE A 197 -3.23 11.91 0.69
CA ILE A 197 -3.49 11.46 2.07
C ILE A 197 -4.93 10.97 2.28
N GLY A 198 -5.91 11.69 1.73
CA GLY A 198 -7.30 11.25 1.74
C GLY A 198 -7.55 9.94 0.97
N ARG A 199 -6.58 9.46 0.18
CA ARG A 199 -6.61 8.17 -0.52
C ARG A 199 -5.77 7.10 0.14
N ASN A 200 -4.75 7.46 0.93
CA ASN A 200 -3.83 6.51 1.56
C ASN A 200 -4.53 5.55 2.53
N GLY A 201 -5.61 6.00 3.17
CA GLY A 201 -6.45 5.18 4.06
C GLY A 201 -7.68 4.53 3.39
N MET A 202 -7.98 4.89 2.12
CA MET A 202 -9.15 4.39 1.38
C MET A 202 -8.86 3.05 0.70
N PHE A 203 -8.51 2.04 1.49
CA PHE A 203 -8.08 0.73 1.00
C PHE A 203 -9.14 0.03 0.16
N PHE A 204 -10.41 -0.02 0.58
CA PHE A 204 -11.47 -0.68 -0.17
C PHE A 204 -11.65 -0.03 -1.54
N THR A 205 -11.75 1.31 -1.57
CA THR A 205 -11.89 2.08 -2.81
C THR A 205 -10.70 1.83 -3.75
N ASN A 206 -9.48 1.86 -3.22
CA ASN A 206 -8.27 1.62 -4.02
C ASN A 206 -8.19 0.19 -4.54
N ILE A 207 -8.47 -0.81 -3.70
CA ILE A 207 -8.50 -2.23 -4.09
C ILE A 207 -9.56 -2.45 -5.16
N THR A 208 -10.75 -1.86 -5.00
CA THR A 208 -11.85 -2.00 -5.95
C THR A 208 -11.49 -1.42 -7.33
N ARG A 209 -10.75 -0.32 -7.38
CA ARG A 209 -10.23 0.24 -8.65
C ARG A 209 -9.36 -0.78 -9.40
N TYR A 210 -8.45 -1.44 -8.70
CA TYR A 210 -7.62 -2.49 -9.26
C TYR A 210 -8.43 -3.71 -9.69
N GLU A 211 -9.34 -4.19 -8.85
CA GLU A 211 -10.21 -5.33 -9.15
C GLU A 211 -11.02 -5.07 -10.41
N ASN A 212 -11.65 -3.89 -10.53
CA ASN A 212 -12.43 -3.50 -11.70
C ASN A 212 -11.59 -3.48 -12.99
N GLU A 213 -10.41 -2.85 -12.94
CA GLU A 213 -9.51 -2.79 -14.10
C GLU A 213 -9.04 -4.18 -14.52
N PHE A 214 -8.63 -5.02 -13.55
CA PHE A 214 -8.14 -6.36 -13.85
C PHE A 214 -9.26 -7.28 -14.34
N GLN A 215 -10.48 -7.18 -13.79
CA GLN A 215 -11.64 -7.92 -14.29
C GLN A 215 -11.98 -7.51 -15.72
N SER A 216 -11.97 -6.21 -16.02
CA SER A 216 -12.18 -5.68 -17.38
C SER A 216 -11.13 -6.23 -18.35
N LYS A 217 -9.85 -6.19 -17.97
CA LYS A 217 -8.73 -6.55 -18.84
C LYS A 217 -8.55 -8.05 -19.03
N PHE A 218 -8.66 -8.84 -17.96
CA PHE A 218 -8.34 -10.27 -17.94
C PHE A 218 -9.58 -11.18 -17.89
N ARG A 219 -10.79 -10.61 -17.86
CA ARG A 219 -12.09 -11.31 -17.99
C ARG A 219 -12.31 -12.47 -17.01
N THR A 220 -11.73 -12.42 -15.81
CA THR A 220 -12.05 -13.41 -14.77
C THR A 220 -13.01 -12.83 -13.74
N LYS A 221 -13.83 -13.71 -13.14
CA LYS A 221 -14.69 -13.35 -11.99
C LYS A 221 -13.99 -13.53 -10.63
N LYS A 222 -12.71 -13.89 -10.64
CA LYS A 222 -11.94 -14.13 -9.41
C LYS A 222 -11.38 -12.80 -8.92
N ARG A 223 -11.18 -12.71 -7.60
CA ARG A 223 -10.44 -11.61 -7.00
C ARG A 223 -8.96 -11.69 -7.40
N TYR A 224 -8.37 -10.54 -7.68
CA TYR A 224 -6.96 -10.41 -8.03
C TYR A 224 -6.10 -9.97 -6.86
N ILE A 225 -6.69 -9.32 -5.85
CA ILE A 225 -5.94 -8.76 -4.73
C ILE A 225 -6.21 -9.55 -3.45
N THR A 226 -5.14 -10.08 -2.87
CA THR A 226 -5.12 -10.57 -1.49
C THR A 226 -4.88 -9.40 -0.54
N VAL A 227 -5.78 -9.22 0.42
CA VAL A 227 -5.62 -8.22 1.49
C VAL A 227 -4.88 -8.86 2.65
N LEU A 228 -3.77 -8.25 3.07
CA LEU A 228 -2.93 -8.70 4.17
C LEU A 228 -2.83 -7.61 5.23
N PRO A 229 -3.54 -7.74 6.35
CA PRO A 229 -3.41 -6.83 7.48
C PRO A 229 -1.98 -6.85 8.05
N LEU A 230 -1.45 -5.69 8.41
CA LEU A 230 -0.08 -5.53 8.90
C LEU A 230 0.12 -6.28 10.23
N GLU A 231 -0.91 -6.36 11.06
CA GLU A 231 -0.92 -7.17 12.27
C GLU A 231 -0.67 -8.66 11.98
N ASP A 232 -1.10 -9.18 10.83
CA ASP A 232 -0.89 -10.58 10.45
C ASP A 232 0.56 -10.86 10.05
N ILE A 233 1.31 -9.83 9.61
CA ILE A 233 2.74 -9.99 9.28
C ILE A 233 3.54 -10.35 10.54
N SER A 234 3.11 -9.91 11.72
CA SER A 234 3.75 -10.26 12.98
C SER A 234 3.60 -11.74 13.36
N SER A 235 2.58 -12.41 12.79
CA SER A 235 2.33 -13.84 12.98
C SER A 235 2.85 -14.63 11.79
N LYS A 236 3.95 -15.36 11.98
CA LYS A 236 4.53 -16.23 10.93
C LYS A 236 3.48 -17.17 10.33
N HIS A 237 2.57 -17.71 11.15
CA HIS A 237 1.50 -18.59 10.70
C HIS A 237 0.45 -17.86 9.84
N SER A 238 -0.06 -16.71 10.30
CA SER A 238 -1.07 -15.94 9.55
C SER A 238 -0.51 -15.43 8.23
N LEU A 239 0.73 -14.94 8.23
CA LEU A 239 1.45 -14.54 7.02
C LEU A 239 1.59 -15.70 6.03
N GLN A 240 2.02 -16.89 6.50
CA GLN A 240 2.13 -18.07 5.65
C GLN A 240 0.78 -18.50 5.06
N CYS A 241 -0.30 -18.51 5.84
CA CYS A 241 -1.65 -18.79 5.34
C CYS A 241 -2.03 -17.82 4.21
N SER A 242 -1.89 -16.51 4.45
CA SER A 242 -2.25 -15.49 3.47
C SER A 242 -1.44 -15.59 2.19
N LEU A 243 -0.13 -15.81 2.30
CA LEU A 243 0.76 -16.01 1.14
C LEU A 243 0.44 -17.30 0.39
N HIS A 244 0.13 -18.39 1.11
CA HIS A 244 -0.30 -19.65 0.50
C HIS A 244 -1.55 -19.43 -0.36
N PHE A 245 -2.60 -18.82 0.18
CA PHE A 245 -3.82 -18.56 -0.58
C PHE A 245 -3.63 -17.60 -1.75
N ALA A 246 -2.77 -16.58 -1.62
CA ALA A 246 -2.40 -15.71 -2.73
C ALA A 246 -1.73 -16.50 -3.87
N PHE A 247 -0.83 -17.42 -3.52
CA PHE A 247 0.00 -18.17 -4.47
C PHE A 247 -0.74 -19.36 -5.08
N LEU A 248 -1.74 -19.92 -4.40
CA LEU A 248 -2.60 -21.00 -4.92
C LEU A 248 -3.27 -20.66 -6.25
N SER A 249 -3.48 -19.36 -6.52
CA SER A 249 -4.05 -18.89 -7.78
C SER A 249 -3.13 -19.08 -9.00
N LYS A 250 -1.83 -19.40 -8.78
CA LYS A 250 -0.81 -19.53 -9.83
C LYS A 250 -0.13 -20.88 -9.78
N ALA A 251 -0.34 -21.68 -10.83
CA ALA A 251 0.22 -23.04 -10.94
C ALA A 251 1.73 -23.11 -10.69
N ASN A 252 2.51 -22.14 -11.18
CA ASN A 252 3.97 -22.09 -11.00
C ASN A 252 4.43 -21.65 -9.60
N LEU A 253 3.50 -21.24 -8.72
CA LEU A 253 3.76 -20.85 -7.34
C LEU A 253 3.16 -21.83 -6.33
N VAL A 254 2.38 -22.82 -6.80
CA VAL A 254 1.85 -23.88 -5.94
C VAL A 254 3.02 -24.62 -5.28
N GLY A 255 2.97 -24.74 -3.95
CA GLY A 255 4.01 -25.42 -3.17
C GLY A 255 5.21 -24.57 -2.78
N VAL A 256 5.34 -23.33 -3.29
CA VAL A 256 6.39 -22.39 -2.83
C VAL A 256 6.18 -22.04 -1.36
N VAL A 257 4.93 -21.80 -0.97
CA VAL A 257 4.51 -21.62 0.42
C VAL A 257 3.75 -22.87 0.84
N PRO A 258 4.31 -23.72 1.72
CA PRO A 258 3.60 -24.91 2.18
C PRO A 258 2.34 -24.49 2.94
N LEU A 259 1.26 -25.28 2.81
CA LEU A 259 0.09 -25.09 3.66
C LEU A 259 0.56 -25.26 5.11
N PRO A 260 0.34 -24.28 5.99
CA PRO A 260 0.70 -24.44 7.39
C PRO A 260 0.00 -25.69 7.93
N GLN A 261 0.75 -26.57 8.58
CA GLN A 261 0.12 -27.71 9.24
C GLN A 261 -0.94 -27.16 10.18
N LEU A 262 -2.17 -27.68 10.04
CA LEU A 262 -3.23 -27.51 11.01
C LEU A 262 -2.79 -28.23 12.29
N ALA A 263 -1.78 -27.70 12.98
CA ALA A 263 -1.79 -27.81 14.42
C ALA A 263 -3.17 -27.28 14.84
N THR A 264 -3.74 -27.84 15.89
CA THR A 264 -4.95 -27.37 16.57
C THR A 264 -4.73 -25.97 17.17
N VAL A 265 -4.29 -25.02 16.35
CA VAL A 265 -4.64 -23.62 16.48
C VAL A 265 -6.15 -23.67 16.44
N LYS A 266 -6.79 -23.56 17.60
CA LYS A 266 -8.12 -22.98 17.66
C LYS A 266 -7.98 -21.72 16.81
N MET A 267 -8.41 -21.79 15.55
CA MET A 267 -8.84 -20.60 14.85
C MET A 267 -9.90 -20.07 15.80
N GLN A 268 -9.49 -19.11 16.64
CA GLN A 268 -10.41 -18.11 17.10
C GLN A 268 -10.96 -17.52 15.80
N ARG A 269 -12.07 -18.13 15.32
CA ARG A 269 -13.20 -17.32 14.89
C ARG A 269 -13.26 -16.23 15.93
N SER A 270 -13.04 -15.00 15.50
CA SER A 270 -13.14 -13.82 16.33
C SER A 270 -14.56 -13.77 16.90
N SER A 271 -14.73 -14.47 18.00
CA SER A 271 -15.78 -14.41 18.99
C SER A 271 -15.06 -14.65 20.31
N THR A 272 -14.12 -13.76 20.60
CA THR A 272 -13.60 -13.57 21.95
C THR A 272 -14.42 -12.47 22.57
N ASP A 273 -15.66 -12.81 22.96
CA ASP A 273 -16.16 -12.37 24.25
C ASP A 273 -15.29 -13.08 25.29
N VAL A 274 -14.16 -12.48 25.63
CA VAL A 274 -13.49 -12.79 26.88
C VAL A 274 -14.00 -11.73 27.85
N SER A 275 -15.01 -12.08 28.65
CA SER A 275 -15.30 -11.34 29.86
C SER A 275 -14.13 -11.59 30.82
N ILE A 276 -13.12 -10.73 30.71
CA ILE A 276 -12.16 -10.52 31.78
C ILE A 276 -12.81 -9.44 32.64
N ASP A 277 -12.86 -9.61 33.96
CA ASP A 277 -13.17 -8.50 34.86
C ASP A 277 -12.04 -7.47 34.71
N VAL A 278 -12.25 -6.47 33.84
CA VAL A 278 -11.26 -5.44 33.53
C VAL A 278 -11.57 -4.18 34.34
N PRO A 279 -10.60 -3.63 35.09
CA PRO A 279 -10.71 -2.28 35.63
C PRO A 279 -10.70 -1.26 34.47
N ASP A 280 -11.76 -0.45 34.37
CA ASP A 280 -11.99 0.66 33.43
C ASP A 280 -11.30 0.52 32.05
N GLU A 281 -11.85 -0.38 31.21
CA GLU A 281 -11.40 -0.72 29.83
C GLU A 281 -11.17 0.46 28.89
N GLU A 282 -11.75 1.62 29.18
CA GLU A 282 -11.69 2.79 28.30
C GLU A 282 -10.33 3.48 28.38
N GLU A 283 -9.74 3.62 29.57
CA GLU A 283 -8.40 4.21 29.73
C GLU A 283 -7.30 3.29 29.20
N GLU A 284 -7.41 1.97 29.40
CA GLU A 284 -6.41 1.03 28.89
C GLU A 284 -6.50 0.86 27.37
N ARG A 285 -7.71 0.86 26.78
CA ARG A 285 -7.87 0.93 25.32
C ARG A 285 -7.33 2.22 24.75
N ILE A 286 -7.64 3.38 25.36
CA ILE A 286 -7.10 4.68 24.93
C ILE A 286 -5.59 4.68 25.06
N ALA A 287 -5.01 4.13 26.14
CA ALA A 287 -3.57 4.03 26.33
C ALA A 287 -2.89 3.11 25.31
N ILE A 288 -3.53 2.01 24.90
CA ILE A 288 -3.04 1.10 23.86
C ILE A 288 -3.11 1.76 22.47
N ILE A 289 -4.19 2.47 22.16
CA ILE A 289 -4.35 3.22 20.91
C ILE A 289 -3.33 4.36 20.84
N LYS A 290 -3.19 5.17 21.92
CA LYS A 290 -2.17 6.21 22.05
C LYS A 290 -0.76 5.63 21.94
N ARG A 291 -0.47 4.47 22.57
CA ARG A 291 0.82 3.76 22.42
C ARG A 291 1.08 3.28 21.00
N ASN A 292 0.07 2.80 20.28
CA ASN A 292 0.24 2.26 18.92
C ASN A 292 0.39 3.36 17.86
N ILE A 293 -0.26 4.51 18.01
CA ILE A 293 -0.06 5.71 17.17
C ILE A 293 1.38 6.27 17.34
N HIS A 294 2.01 6.03 18.49
CA HIS A 294 3.30 6.62 18.89
C HIS A 294 4.51 5.65 18.78
N ARG A 295 4.35 4.48 18.17
CA ARG A 295 5.41 3.45 18.14
C ARG A 295 6.63 3.78 17.27
N ASN A 296 6.60 4.86 16.49
CA ASN A 296 7.79 5.41 15.82
C ASN A 296 8.15 6.78 16.40
N LYS A 297 8.72 6.82 17.61
CA LYS A 297 9.27 8.06 18.17
C LYS A 297 10.31 8.72 17.26
N GLY A 298 11.01 7.94 16.43
CA GLY A 298 11.95 8.44 15.41
C GLY A 298 11.30 9.07 14.17
N SER A 299 9.97 9.09 14.05
CA SER A 299 9.28 9.73 12.92
C SER A 299 8.50 11.00 13.31
N ALA A 300 8.65 11.49 14.55
CA ALA A 300 8.03 12.76 14.92
C ALA A 300 8.59 13.90 14.06
N LEU A 301 7.74 14.86 13.72
CA LEU A 301 8.17 16.06 13.01
C LEU A 301 8.98 16.96 13.94
N GLY A 302 10.05 17.55 13.41
CA GLY A 302 10.84 18.55 14.15
C GLY A 302 10.02 19.81 14.48
N ASP A 303 9.00 20.10 13.68
CA ASP A 303 8.01 21.15 13.92
C ASP A 303 6.73 20.55 14.50
N ALA A 304 6.59 20.63 15.83
CA ALA A 304 5.44 20.11 16.56
C ALA A 304 4.11 20.77 16.15
N SER A 305 4.12 21.97 15.56
CA SER A 305 2.90 22.65 15.09
C SER A 305 2.24 21.94 13.90
N LYS A 306 2.98 21.06 13.23
CA LYS A 306 2.49 20.26 12.09
C LYS A 306 2.06 18.84 12.50
N GLU A 307 2.26 18.45 13.74
CA GLU A 307 1.77 17.15 14.20
C GLU A 307 0.24 17.13 14.23
N PRO A 308 -0.42 16.06 13.72
CA PRO A 308 -1.86 15.94 13.80
C PRO A 308 -2.36 15.98 15.24
N THR A 309 -3.42 16.74 15.50
CA THR A 309 -4.07 16.81 16.81
C THR A 309 -4.99 15.60 17.04
N GLU A 310 -5.49 15.42 18.27
CA GLU A 310 -6.53 14.41 18.55
C GLU A 310 -7.81 14.68 17.74
N GLU A 311 -8.17 15.95 17.54
CA GLU A 311 -9.30 16.36 16.70
C GLU A 311 -9.07 15.98 15.22
N ASP A 312 -7.85 16.15 14.71
CA ASP A 312 -7.50 15.74 13.34
C ASP A 312 -7.65 14.21 13.18
N ILE A 313 -7.27 13.44 14.20
CA ILE A 313 -7.39 11.97 14.23
C ILE A 313 -8.87 11.54 14.19
N ASP A 314 -9.74 12.17 14.96
CA ASP A 314 -11.18 11.88 14.97
C ASP A 314 -11.83 12.17 13.61
N VAL A 315 -11.48 13.29 12.98
CA VAL A 315 -11.96 13.63 11.62
C VAL A 315 -11.49 12.60 10.60
N LEU A 316 -10.24 12.13 10.68
CA LEU A 316 -9.73 11.07 9.82
C LEU A 316 -10.48 9.75 10.05
N ALA A 317 -10.76 9.39 11.30
CA ALA A 317 -11.51 8.19 11.64
C ALA A 317 -12.93 8.22 11.07
N GLU A 318 -13.63 9.36 11.20
CA GLU A 318 -14.94 9.60 10.58
C GLU A 318 -14.85 9.48 9.05
N PHE A 319 -13.83 10.10 8.46
CA PHE A 319 -13.63 10.11 7.02
C PHE A 319 -13.40 8.71 6.42
N PHE A 320 -12.64 7.84 7.09
CA PHE A 320 -12.35 6.48 6.60
C PHE A 320 -13.40 5.44 7.00
N ALA A 321 -14.34 5.75 7.90
CA ALA A 321 -15.24 4.77 8.51
C ALA A 321 -16.02 3.92 7.48
N CYS A 322 -16.58 4.54 6.44
CA CYS A 322 -17.32 3.82 5.41
C CYS A 322 -16.43 2.88 4.59
N ASP A 323 -15.22 3.31 4.23
CA ASP A 323 -14.29 2.49 3.45
C ASP A 323 -13.77 1.29 4.26
N VAL A 324 -13.55 1.48 5.57
CA VAL A 324 -13.23 0.39 6.50
C VAL A 324 -14.38 -0.62 6.55
N ALA A 325 -15.62 -0.18 6.71
CA ALA A 325 -16.77 -1.08 6.79
C ALA A 325 -16.91 -1.94 5.52
N GLU A 326 -16.73 -1.35 4.34
CA GLU A 326 -16.76 -2.09 3.08
C GLU A 326 -15.53 -3.01 2.92
N LEU A 327 -14.35 -2.61 3.41
CA LEU A 327 -13.18 -3.48 3.45
C LEU A 327 -13.42 -4.71 4.34
N GLU A 328 -13.99 -4.52 5.53
CA GLU A 328 -14.33 -5.58 6.48
C GLU A 328 -15.30 -6.58 5.85
N LYS A 329 -16.34 -6.08 5.18
CA LYS A 329 -17.31 -6.89 4.43
C LYS A 329 -16.64 -7.64 3.27
N MET A 330 -15.81 -6.98 2.49
CA MET A 330 -15.05 -7.59 1.39
C MET A 330 -14.13 -8.71 1.89
N CYS A 331 -13.54 -8.54 3.06
CA CYS A 331 -12.60 -9.50 3.66
C CYS A 331 -13.30 -10.55 4.55
N LYS A 332 -14.60 -10.37 4.85
CA LYS A 332 -15.36 -11.17 5.83
C LYS A 332 -14.62 -11.25 7.17
N ARG A 333 -14.06 -10.13 7.62
CA ARG A 333 -13.24 -10.00 8.83
C ARG A 333 -13.47 -8.61 9.44
N SER A 334 -13.49 -8.53 10.76
CA SER A 334 -13.46 -7.25 11.47
C SER A 334 -12.02 -6.87 11.87
N PHE A 335 -11.73 -5.57 11.81
CA PHE A 335 -10.50 -4.94 12.29
C PHE A 335 -10.79 -4.15 13.57
N SER A 336 -10.85 -4.85 14.70
CA SER A 336 -11.21 -4.27 16.00
C SER A 336 -10.19 -3.27 16.54
N ASN A 337 -8.92 -3.38 16.13
CA ASN A 337 -7.84 -2.52 16.59
C ASN A 337 -7.69 -1.21 15.78
N TRP A 338 -8.55 -0.99 14.77
CA TRP A 338 -8.50 0.20 13.94
C TRP A 338 -9.32 1.32 14.57
N CYS A 339 -8.85 2.56 14.41
CA CYS A 339 -9.48 3.75 14.97
C CYS A 339 -10.93 3.84 14.48
N ARG A 340 -11.84 4.16 15.39
CA ARG A 340 -13.25 4.38 15.09
C ARG A 340 -13.65 5.78 15.59
N PRO A 341 -14.64 6.43 14.96
CA PRO A 341 -15.16 7.70 15.43
C PRO A 341 -15.59 7.64 16.90
N SER A 342 -15.16 8.63 17.69
CA SER A 342 -15.53 8.79 19.10
C SER A 342 -17.06 8.90 19.30
N LYS A 343 -17.81 9.37 18.30
CA LYS A 343 -19.29 9.44 18.34
C LYS A 343 -20.01 8.11 18.09
N LEU A 344 -19.31 7.06 17.65
CA LEU A 344 -19.89 5.73 17.47
C LEU A 344 -19.78 4.86 18.73
N SER A 345 -18.84 5.15 19.63
CA SER A 345 -18.70 4.41 20.90
C SER A 345 -19.86 4.67 21.88
N SER A 346 -20.59 5.77 21.72
CA SER A 346 -21.79 6.08 22.52
C SER A 346 -23.07 5.38 22.04
N LEU A 347 -23.03 4.66 20.91
CA LEU A 347 -24.18 3.92 20.36
C LEU A 347 -24.03 2.40 20.52
N SER A 348 -22.95 1.93 21.16
CA SER A 348 -22.69 0.51 21.42
C SER A 348 -22.60 0.17 22.92
N ARG A 349 -23.22 0.98 23.79
CA ARG A 349 -23.48 0.60 25.19
C ARG A 349 -24.96 0.33 25.39
#